data_AF-A0A536T2L0-F1
#
_entry.id   AF-A0A536T2L0-F1
#
_cell.length_a   1.000
_cell.length_b   1.000
_cell.length_c   1.000
_cell.angle_alpha   90.00
_cell.angle_beta   90.00
_cell.angle_gamma   90.00
#
_symmetry.space_group_name_H-M   'P 1'
#
loop_
_entity.id
_entity.type
_entity.pdbx_description
1 polymer ?
#
loop_
_entity_poly.entity_id
_entity_poly.type
_entity_poly.pdbx_seq_one_letter_code
_entity_poly.pdbx_strand_id
1 'polypeptide(L)'
;MRKLVAVLAVALTAGAIALSADLFRLAGLSLYTEQYLSALLAIATPLVFLHIAADGTKGRDRVPWYDALAALAGFVAAAYLAWRFPRLSELVSRQPWDGLVIAGVLLALFLEGLRRTSGMALFITTLVFIALALFGADLPGEFAARSIPPARLAYYLVWDSSAILGIAIKIIATVVVVYVFFGQVLFKAGGAQFFTGVAIALMGRYRGGPAKIAIVGSSLFGSISGNIVSNVMTVGTVTIPLMKRAGFRPHLAAAIEACASTAGQITPPVMGIAAFIMAEFLQVPFYEVALAALIPAALFYIALFIQVDLEAAR
;
A
#
# COMPACT_ATOMS: atom_id res chain seq x y z
N MET A 1 -5.80 23.81 -6.43
CA MET A 1 -5.95 22.43 -5.92
C MET A 1 -4.72 21.54 -6.17
N ARG A 2 -4.26 21.36 -7.43
CA ARG A 2 -3.08 20.52 -7.72
C ARG A 2 -1.82 20.88 -6.90
N LYS A 3 -1.54 22.17 -6.69
CA LYS A 3 -0.44 22.63 -5.81
C LYS A 3 -0.60 22.17 -4.35
N LEU A 4 -1.82 22.23 -3.80
CA LEU A 4 -2.10 21.80 -2.42
C LEU A 4 -1.87 20.30 -2.25
N VAL A 5 -2.38 19.48 -3.19
CA VAL A 5 -2.14 18.03 -3.20
C VAL A 5 -0.64 17.72 -3.29
N ALA A 6 0.11 18.43 -4.13
CA ALA A 6 1.55 18.26 -4.22
C ALA A 6 2.26 18.62 -2.91
N VAL A 7 1.91 19.75 -2.28
CA VAL A 7 2.48 20.17 -0.99
C VAL A 7 2.20 19.15 0.10
N LEU A 8 0.96 18.66 0.19
CA LEU A 8 0.59 17.63 1.17
C LEU A 8 1.35 16.31 0.91
N ALA A 9 1.51 15.91 -0.35
CA ALA A 9 2.23 14.68 -0.70
C ALA A 9 3.71 14.81 -0.32
N VAL A 10 4.34 15.95 -0.62
CA VAL A 10 5.71 16.24 -0.20
C VAL A 10 5.83 16.26 1.32
N ALA A 11 4.88 16.90 2.03
CA ALA A 11 4.88 16.95 3.49
C ALA A 11 4.73 15.56 4.11
N LEU A 12 3.86 14.70 3.57
CA LEU A 12 3.68 13.32 4.01
C LEU A 12 4.98 12.51 3.84
N THR A 13 5.59 12.58 2.65
CA THR A 13 6.84 11.87 2.36
C THR A 13 8.00 12.39 3.21
N ALA A 14 8.15 13.72 3.33
CA ALA A 14 9.18 14.33 4.16
C ALA A 14 8.97 13.99 5.65
N GLY A 15 7.73 13.98 6.13
CA GLY A 15 7.40 13.60 7.50
C GLY A 15 7.71 12.13 7.79
N ALA A 16 7.41 11.23 6.85
CA ALA A 16 7.77 9.81 6.95
C ALA A 16 9.30 9.61 6.99
N ILE A 17 10.04 10.27 6.10
CA ILE A 17 11.51 10.24 6.11
C ILE A 17 12.06 10.82 7.42
N ALA A 18 11.48 11.92 7.91
CA ALA A 18 11.91 12.54 9.16
C ALA A 18 11.72 11.62 10.37
N LEU A 19 10.61 10.87 10.37
CA LEU A 19 10.33 9.84 11.37
C LEU A 19 11.35 8.70 11.27
N SER A 20 11.60 8.17 10.07
CA SER A 20 12.54 7.07 9.85
C SER A 20 13.99 7.43 10.18
N ALA A 21 14.36 8.71 10.07
CA ALA A 21 15.70 9.21 10.42
C ALA A 21 15.80 9.70 11.88
N ASP A 22 14.82 9.39 12.73
CA ASP A 22 14.81 9.72 14.17
C ASP A 22 15.00 11.22 14.49
N LEU A 23 14.68 12.12 13.55
CA LEU A 23 14.92 13.56 13.68
C LEU A 23 14.19 14.20 14.86
N PHE A 24 12.99 13.71 15.19
CA PHE A 24 12.21 14.23 16.31
C PHE A 24 12.87 13.95 17.66
N ARG A 25 13.45 12.75 17.82
CA ARG A 25 14.21 12.39 19.01
C ARG A 25 15.50 13.22 19.11
N LEU A 26 16.19 13.42 17.97
CA LEU A 26 17.37 14.28 17.89
C LEU A 26 17.06 15.75 18.24
N ALA A 27 15.85 16.22 17.94
CA ALA A 27 15.36 17.54 18.32
C ALA A 27 14.90 17.64 19.79
N GLY A 28 15.03 16.57 20.58
CA GLY A 28 14.61 16.54 21.99
C GLY A 28 13.11 16.36 22.21
N LEU A 29 12.34 16.05 21.16
CA LEU A 29 10.90 15.79 21.27
C LEU A 29 10.66 14.30 21.57
N SER A 30 10.17 14.02 22.78
CA SER A 30 9.76 12.66 23.19
C SER A 30 8.25 12.49 23.03
N LEU A 31 7.79 12.20 21.82
CA LEU A 31 6.39 11.89 21.52
C LEU A 31 6.18 10.37 21.40
N TYR A 32 4.94 9.93 21.65
CA TYR A 32 4.54 8.54 21.41
C TYR A 32 4.55 8.24 19.91
N THR A 33 4.82 6.99 19.54
CA THR A 33 4.83 6.52 18.14
C THR A 33 3.53 6.91 17.43
N GLU A 34 2.41 6.68 18.10
CA GLU A 34 1.05 6.89 17.63
C GLU A 34 0.74 8.37 17.37
N GLN A 35 1.42 9.31 18.06
CA GLN A 35 1.30 10.74 17.78
C GLN A 35 1.92 11.09 16.41
N TYR A 36 3.06 10.49 16.06
CA TYR A 36 3.65 10.66 14.74
C TYR A 36 2.78 10.03 13.65
N LEU A 37 2.26 8.82 13.89
CA LEU A 37 1.40 8.13 12.93
C LEU A 37 0.09 8.88 12.68
N SER A 38 -0.55 9.39 13.73
CA SER A 38 -1.76 10.20 13.61
C SER A 38 -1.50 11.58 12.97
N ALA A 39 -0.32 12.18 13.19
CA ALA A 39 0.08 13.38 12.45
C ALA A 39 0.26 13.12 10.94
N LEU A 40 0.86 11.99 10.57
CA LEU A 40 0.93 11.56 9.17
C LEU A 40 -0.46 11.28 8.59
N LEU A 41 -1.35 10.66 9.37
CA LEU A 41 -2.76 10.48 8.98
C LEU A 41 -3.50 11.80 8.79
N ALA A 42 -3.19 12.84 9.57
CA ALA A 42 -3.76 14.17 9.39
C ALA A 42 -3.38 14.76 8.03
N ILE A 43 -2.22 14.42 7.47
CA ILE A 43 -1.82 14.82 6.12
C ILE A 43 -2.43 13.87 5.07
N ALA A 44 -2.44 12.56 5.35
CA ALA A 44 -2.91 11.54 4.42
C ALA A 44 -4.42 11.61 4.17
N THR A 45 -5.23 11.96 5.17
CA THR A 45 -6.70 12.03 5.03
C THR A 45 -7.13 13.09 4.01
N PRO A 46 -6.72 14.37 4.08
CA PRO A 46 -6.92 15.34 3.02
C PRO A 46 -6.40 14.89 1.67
N LEU A 47 -5.23 14.25 1.61
CA LEU A 47 -4.68 13.76 0.34
C LEU A 47 -5.63 12.79 -0.35
N VAL A 48 -6.21 11.84 0.39
CA VAL A 48 -7.18 10.89 -0.17
C VAL A 48 -8.40 11.62 -0.71
N PHE A 49 -9.06 12.46 0.09
CA PHE A 49 -10.32 13.11 -0.32
C PHE A 49 -10.13 14.20 -1.39
N LEU A 50 -8.98 14.87 -1.44
CA LEU A 50 -8.70 15.90 -2.44
C LEU A 50 -8.17 15.33 -3.77
N HIS A 51 -7.52 14.16 -3.74
CA HIS A 51 -6.92 13.54 -4.92
C HIS A 51 -7.80 12.45 -5.55
N ILE A 52 -8.57 11.72 -4.72
CA ILE A 52 -9.37 10.58 -5.10
C ILE A 52 -10.85 10.90 -4.90
N ALA A 53 -11.55 10.84 -6.02
CA ALA A 53 -12.97 11.03 -6.10
C ALA A 53 -13.82 9.97 -5.39
N ALA A 54 -15.10 10.29 -5.15
CA ALA A 54 -16.10 9.35 -4.65
C ALA A 54 -16.33 8.11 -5.55
N ASP A 55 -16.07 8.22 -6.86
CA ASP A 55 -16.15 7.12 -7.84
C ASP A 55 -14.79 6.41 -8.04
N GLY A 56 -13.75 6.80 -7.29
CA GLY A 56 -12.40 6.24 -7.40
C GLY A 56 -11.54 6.86 -8.52
N THR A 57 -12.07 7.81 -9.30
CA THR A 57 -11.28 8.54 -10.31
C THR A 57 -10.19 9.40 -9.67
N LYS A 58 -8.99 9.37 -10.25
CA LYS A 58 -7.82 10.12 -9.76
C LYS A 58 -7.63 11.39 -10.58
N GLY A 59 -7.19 12.46 -9.93
CA GLY A 59 -6.69 13.66 -10.62
C GLY A 59 -7.79 14.54 -11.22
N ARG A 60 -8.66 15.10 -10.36
CA ARG A 60 -9.72 16.04 -10.76
C ARG A 60 -9.28 17.50 -10.71
N ASP A 61 -9.85 18.32 -11.60
CA ASP A 61 -9.58 19.77 -11.64
C ASP A 61 -10.36 20.57 -10.61
N ARG A 62 -11.55 20.09 -10.21
CA ARG A 62 -12.39 20.70 -9.17
C ARG A 62 -12.77 19.66 -8.12
N VAL A 63 -12.63 20.03 -6.86
CA VAL A 63 -13.01 19.21 -5.72
C VAL A 63 -14.41 19.63 -5.27
N PRO A 64 -15.36 18.70 -5.17
CA PRO A 64 -16.69 18.97 -4.61
C PRO A 64 -16.61 19.46 -3.17
N TRP A 65 -17.59 20.25 -2.73
CA TRP A 65 -17.63 20.79 -1.37
C TRP A 65 -17.63 19.69 -0.29
N TYR A 66 -18.26 18.55 -0.56
CA TYR A 66 -18.32 17.42 0.38
C TYR A 66 -16.95 16.77 0.59
N ASP A 67 -16.12 16.69 -0.47
CA ASP A 67 -14.76 16.15 -0.39
C ASP A 67 -13.82 17.13 0.32
N ALA A 68 -14.01 18.44 0.11
CA ALA A 68 -13.29 19.46 0.86
C ALA A 68 -13.65 19.45 2.35
N LEU A 69 -14.94 19.26 2.68
CA LEU A 69 -15.40 19.13 4.06
C LEU A 69 -14.86 17.85 4.71
N ALA A 70 -14.89 16.71 4.00
CA ALA A 70 -14.32 15.45 4.47
C ALA A 70 -12.80 15.55 4.70
N ALA A 71 -12.08 16.22 3.80
CA ALA A 71 -10.66 16.50 3.95
C ALA A 71 -10.38 17.34 5.21
N LEU A 72 -11.14 18.41 5.42
CA LEU A 72 -10.97 19.27 6.60
C LEU A 72 -11.33 18.52 7.89
N ALA A 73 -12.44 17.80 7.91
CA ALA A 73 -12.87 17.01 9.06
C ALA A 73 -11.84 15.92 9.40
N GLY A 74 -11.29 15.23 8.39
CA GLY A 74 -10.22 14.24 8.56
C GLY A 74 -8.94 14.85 9.12
N PHE A 75 -8.50 15.98 8.57
CA PHE A 75 -7.34 16.72 9.08
C PHE A 75 -7.51 17.09 10.56
N VAL A 76 -8.63 17.75 10.89
CA VAL A 76 -8.89 18.21 12.26
C VAL A 76 -9.00 17.03 13.22
N ALA A 77 -9.69 15.96 12.83
CA ALA A 77 -9.90 14.80 13.69
C ALA A 77 -8.59 14.03 13.93
N ALA A 78 -7.78 13.82 12.90
CA ALA A 78 -6.48 13.15 13.03
C ALA A 78 -5.44 14.03 13.74
N ALA A 79 -5.48 15.36 13.58
CA ALA A 79 -4.65 16.28 14.35
C ALA A 79 -5.06 16.30 15.84
N TYR A 80 -6.36 16.25 16.14
CA TYR A 80 -6.86 16.12 17.51
C TYR A 80 -6.41 14.81 18.14
N LEU A 81 -6.51 13.70 17.39
CA LEU A 81 -5.98 12.39 17.77
C LEU A 81 -4.50 12.50 18.13
N ALA A 82 -3.66 13.09 17.27
CA ALA A 82 -2.23 13.26 17.52
C ALA A 82 -1.92 14.07 18.78
N TRP A 83 -2.67 15.13 19.04
CA TRP A 83 -2.46 15.96 20.21
C TRP A 83 -2.92 15.29 21.51
N ARG A 84 -4.08 14.64 21.49
CA ARG A 84 -4.75 14.10 22.68
C ARG A 84 -4.49 12.62 22.92
N PHE A 85 -3.75 11.95 22.04
CA PHE A 85 -3.44 10.53 22.12
C PHE A 85 -2.98 10.10 23.52
N PRO A 86 -1.96 10.71 24.16
CA PRO A 86 -1.43 10.22 25.44
C PRO A 86 -2.47 10.15 26.56
N ARG A 87 -3.46 11.04 26.53
CA ARG A 87 -4.51 11.12 27.56
C ARG A 87 -5.71 10.25 27.22
N LEU A 88 -6.12 10.22 25.94
CA LEU A 88 -7.35 9.56 25.52
C LEU A 88 -7.15 8.06 25.23
N SER A 89 -5.92 7.61 24.92
CA SER A 89 -5.61 6.18 24.78
C SER A 89 -5.75 5.42 26.10
N GLU A 90 -5.48 6.06 27.24
CA GLU A 90 -5.67 5.44 28.57
C GLU A 90 -7.16 5.35 28.99
N LEU A 91 -8.05 6.05 28.27
CA LEU A 91 -9.46 6.19 28.61
C LEU A 91 -10.39 5.34 27.76
N VAL A 92 -9.88 4.28 27.11
CA VAL A 92 -10.66 3.35 26.26
C VAL A 92 -11.86 2.73 27.00
N SER A 93 -11.72 2.48 28.30
CA SER A 93 -12.82 1.97 29.12
C SER A 93 -13.88 3.03 29.45
N ARG A 94 -13.50 4.30 29.59
CA ARG A 94 -14.39 5.40 29.98
C ARG A 94 -15.08 6.07 28.78
N GLN A 95 -14.48 6.01 27.59
CA GLN A 95 -15.05 6.50 26.32
C GLN A 95 -15.56 7.95 26.43
N PRO A 96 -14.70 8.91 26.81
CA PRO A 96 -15.12 10.29 26.94
C PRO A 96 -15.68 10.81 25.61
N TRP A 97 -16.66 11.71 25.70
CA TRP A 97 -17.45 12.16 24.57
C TRP A 97 -16.61 12.76 23.44
N ASP A 98 -15.58 13.55 23.78
CA ASP A 98 -14.65 14.12 22.80
C ASP A 98 -13.92 13.04 22.00
N GLY A 99 -13.40 12.01 22.68
CA GLY A 99 -12.74 10.89 22.02
C GLY A 99 -13.69 10.06 21.16
N LEU A 100 -14.94 9.86 21.60
CA LEU A 100 -15.95 9.10 20.86
C LEU A 100 -16.37 9.80 19.56
N VAL A 101 -16.57 11.13 19.58
CA VAL A 101 -16.91 11.91 18.38
C VAL A 101 -15.80 11.80 17.34
N ILE A 102 -14.54 11.98 17.77
CA ILE A 102 -13.38 11.86 16.88
C ILE A 102 -13.24 10.45 16.31
N ALA A 103 -13.48 9.43 17.13
CA ALA A 103 -13.47 8.04 16.69
C ALA A 103 -14.52 7.77 15.62
N GLY A 104 -15.76 8.24 15.81
CA GLY A 104 -16.83 8.09 14.84
C GLY A 104 -16.54 8.80 13.52
N VAL A 105 -16.02 10.03 13.57
CA VAL A 105 -15.63 10.80 12.37
C VAL A 105 -14.52 10.09 11.60
N LEU A 106 -13.42 9.70 12.27
CA LEU A 106 -12.31 9.03 11.61
C LEU A 106 -12.70 7.65 11.07
N LEU A 107 -13.48 6.87 11.81
CA LEU A 107 -13.94 5.57 11.35
C LEU A 107 -14.80 5.70 10.08
N ALA A 108 -15.74 6.65 10.04
CA ALA A 108 -16.55 6.90 8.85
C ALA A 108 -15.70 7.34 7.66
N LEU A 109 -14.75 8.27 7.88
CA LEU A 109 -13.86 8.76 6.83
C LEU A 109 -12.90 7.67 6.33
N PHE A 110 -12.41 6.79 7.20
CA PHE A 110 -11.55 5.68 6.79
C PHE A 110 -12.31 4.62 6.02
N LEU A 111 -13.55 4.29 6.41
CA LEU A 111 -14.41 3.39 5.65
C LEU A 111 -14.71 3.94 4.25
N GLU A 112 -15.02 5.24 4.15
CA GLU A 112 -15.24 5.89 2.85
C GLU A 112 -13.93 6.00 2.04
N GLY A 113 -12.81 6.31 2.68
CA GLY A 113 -11.49 6.30 2.04
C GLY A 113 -11.12 4.93 1.48
N LEU A 114 -11.35 3.87 2.26
CA LEU A 114 -11.15 2.47 1.88
C LEU A 114 -11.97 2.10 0.64
N ARG A 115 -13.26 2.48 0.62
CA ARG A 115 -14.15 2.24 -0.52
C ARG A 115 -13.62 2.91 -1.80
N ARG A 116 -13.12 4.15 -1.68
CA ARG A 116 -12.59 4.94 -2.81
C ARG A 116 -11.24 4.44 -3.32
N THR A 117 -10.36 3.95 -2.44
CA THR A 117 -8.99 3.57 -2.80
C THR A 117 -8.86 2.10 -3.18
N SER A 118 -9.57 1.22 -2.48
CA SER A 118 -9.38 -0.22 -2.53
C SER A 118 -10.60 -0.96 -3.09
N GLY A 119 -11.69 -0.24 -3.35
CA GLY A 119 -12.90 -0.77 -3.99
C GLY A 119 -13.88 -1.43 -3.01
N MET A 120 -14.99 -1.94 -3.58
CA MET A 120 -16.11 -2.48 -2.80
C MET A 120 -15.79 -3.78 -2.09
N ALA A 121 -14.92 -4.63 -2.65
CA ALA A 121 -14.60 -5.93 -2.05
C ALA A 121 -14.04 -5.77 -0.63
N LEU A 122 -12.96 -4.98 -0.48
CA LEU A 122 -12.33 -4.77 0.82
C LEU A 122 -13.25 -4.00 1.79
N PHE A 123 -14.01 -3.03 1.28
CA PHE A 123 -15.00 -2.29 2.08
C PHE A 123 -16.07 -3.21 2.68
N ILE A 124 -16.69 -4.08 1.87
CA ILE A 124 -17.69 -5.05 2.33
C ILE A 124 -17.07 -6.00 3.34
N THR A 125 -15.87 -6.53 3.07
CA THR A 125 -15.17 -7.41 4.01
C THR A 125 -14.94 -6.73 5.36
N THR A 126 -14.49 -5.47 5.37
CA THR A 126 -14.33 -4.71 6.61
C THR A 126 -15.65 -4.51 7.35
N LEU A 127 -16.74 -4.18 6.65
CA LEU A 127 -18.06 -4.06 7.26
C LEU A 127 -18.56 -5.38 7.86
N VAL A 128 -18.29 -6.51 7.20
CA VAL A 128 -18.64 -7.84 7.72
C VAL A 128 -17.91 -8.13 9.02
N PHE A 129 -16.61 -7.83 9.13
CA PHE A 129 -15.87 -8.02 10.38
C PHE A 129 -16.29 -7.05 11.49
N ILE A 130 -16.65 -5.81 11.15
CA ILE A 130 -17.24 -4.86 12.11
C ILE A 130 -18.59 -5.41 12.60
N ALA A 131 -19.45 -5.88 11.70
CA ALA A 131 -20.72 -6.49 12.06
C ALA A 131 -20.53 -7.73 12.94
N LEU A 132 -19.55 -8.59 12.63
CA LEU A 132 -19.19 -9.74 13.45
C LEU A 132 -18.81 -9.34 14.87
N ALA A 133 -18.05 -8.24 15.05
CA ALA A 133 -17.69 -7.74 16.37
C ALA A 133 -18.88 -7.16 17.16
N LEU A 134 -19.89 -6.63 16.46
CA LEU A 134 -21.10 -6.08 17.06
C LEU A 134 -22.14 -7.15 17.43
N PHE A 135 -22.31 -8.15 16.56
CA PHE A 135 -23.35 -9.18 16.65
C PHE A 135 -22.80 -10.57 16.97
N GLY A 136 -21.56 -10.65 17.46
CA GLY A 136 -20.90 -11.92 17.77
C GLY A 136 -21.70 -12.81 18.73
N ALA A 137 -22.46 -12.23 19.66
CA ALA A 137 -23.25 -12.97 20.64
C ALA A 137 -24.49 -13.65 20.03
N ASP A 138 -24.95 -13.16 18.88
CA ASP A 138 -26.13 -13.67 18.16
C ASP A 138 -25.77 -14.80 17.19
N LEU A 139 -24.47 -15.15 17.06
CA LEU A 139 -24.00 -16.22 16.18
C LEU A 139 -24.24 -17.60 16.82
N PRO A 140 -24.66 -18.61 16.03
CA PRO A 140 -24.97 -19.94 16.55
C PRO A 140 -23.71 -20.77 16.86
N GLY A 141 -23.81 -21.59 17.91
CA GLY A 141 -22.85 -22.66 18.20
C GLY A 141 -21.43 -22.18 18.47
N GLU A 142 -20.45 -22.83 17.84
CA GLU A 142 -19.02 -22.54 18.01
C GLU A 142 -18.59 -21.18 17.45
N PHE A 143 -19.44 -20.52 16.66
CA PHE A 143 -19.19 -19.18 16.15
C PHE A 143 -19.64 -18.07 17.10
N ALA A 144 -20.29 -18.40 18.22
CA ALA A 144 -20.71 -17.43 19.23
C ALA A 144 -19.49 -16.74 19.86
N ALA A 145 -19.47 -15.41 19.80
CA ALA A 145 -18.43 -14.58 20.36
C ALA A 145 -19.02 -13.48 21.26
N ARG A 146 -18.19 -12.79 22.03
CA ARG A 146 -18.67 -11.66 22.84
C ARG A 146 -18.95 -10.46 21.94
N SER A 147 -20.20 -9.99 21.91
CA SER A 147 -20.55 -8.71 21.27
C SER A 147 -19.89 -7.53 21.97
N ILE A 148 -19.39 -6.58 21.17
CA ILE A 148 -18.78 -5.34 21.64
C ILE A 148 -19.75 -4.18 21.38
N PRO A 149 -20.08 -3.35 22.40
CA PRO A 149 -20.93 -2.18 22.19
C PRO A 149 -20.36 -1.24 21.11
N PRO A 150 -21.19 -0.63 20.24
CA PRO A 150 -20.71 0.20 19.14
C PRO A 150 -19.76 1.32 19.55
N ALA A 151 -20.07 2.02 20.65
CA ALA A 151 -19.23 3.10 21.17
C ALA A 151 -17.84 2.60 21.60
N ARG A 152 -17.78 1.42 22.24
CA ARG A 152 -16.52 0.80 22.65
C ARG A 152 -15.72 0.36 21.43
N LEU A 153 -16.37 -0.26 20.45
CA LEU A 153 -15.71 -0.73 19.24
C LEU A 153 -15.12 0.45 18.45
N ALA A 154 -15.91 1.50 18.21
CA ALA A 154 -15.43 2.69 17.50
C ALA A 154 -14.25 3.34 18.23
N TYR A 155 -14.36 3.50 19.55
CA TYR A 155 -13.28 4.08 20.35
C TYR A 155 -12.00 3.23 20.29
N TYR A 156 -12.13 1.91 20.47
CA TYR A 156 -11.02 0.97 20.38
C TYR A 156 -10.34 1.03 19.01
N LEU A 157 -11.11 1.02 17.92
CA LEU A 157 -10.54 1.01 16.56
C LEU A 157 -9.62 2.21 16.27
N VAL A 158 -9.89 3.36 16.89
CA VAL A 158 -9.16 4.62 16.62
C VAL A 158 -8.11 4.96 17.67
N TRP A 159 -8.40 4.76 18.96
CA TRP A 159 -7.53 5.21 20.07
C TRP A 159 -6.59 4.12 20.59
N ASP A 160 -6.83 2.86 20.24
CA ASP A 160 -5.96 1.76 20.65
C ASP A 160 -4.76 1.58 19.70
N SER A 161 -3.58 1.33 20.27
CA SER A 161 -2.35 1.14 19.50
C SER A 161 -2.27 -0.20 18.78
N SER A 162 -3.18 -1.14 19.04
CA SER A 162 -3.26 -2.40 18.31
C SER A 162 -4.21 -2.36 17.11
N ALA A 163 -5.03 -1.31 17.00
CA ALA A 163 -6.03 -1.17 15.95
C ALA A 163 -5.50 -0.34 14.77
N ILE A 164 -6.20 0.74 14.36
CA ILE A 164 -5.82 1.53 13.19
C ILE A 164 -4.40 2.10 13.34
N LEU A 165 -4.06 2.65 14.51
CA LEU A 165 -2.73 3.21 14.79
C LEU A 165 -1.65 2.15 15.04
N GLY A 166 -1.95 0.88 14.83
CA GLY A 166 -1.02 -0.19 15.10
C GLY A 166 0.00 -0.45 14.02
N ILE A 167 0.47 -1.69 14.07
CA ILE A 167 1.55 -2.26 13.26
C ILE A 167 1.46 -1.86 11.79
N ALA A 168 0.29 -1.97 11.16
CA ALA A 168 0.13 -1.71 9.74
C ALA A 168 0.50 -0.27 9.35
N ILE A 169 0.00 0.74 10.07
CA ILE A 169 0.32 2.15 9.78
C ILE A 169 1.76 2.47 10.14
N LYS A 170 2.27 1.88 11.23
CA LYS A 170 3.67 2.04 11.64
C LYS A 170 4.62 1.65 10.51
N ILE A 171 4.46 0.45 9.94
CA ILE A 171 5.27 -0.05 8.83
C ILE A 171 5.15 0.85 7.60
N ILE A 172 3.93 1.29 7.28
CA ILE A 172 3.70 2.15 6.12
C ILE A 172 4.51 3.44 6.27
N ALA A 173 4.42 4.06 7.46
CA ALA A 173 5.08 5.32 7.76
C ALA A 173 6.62 5.20 7.85
N THR A 174 7.14 4.13 8.43
CA THR A 174 8.59 4.01 8.71
C THR A 174 9.37 3.34 7.59
N VAL A 175 8.73 2.43 6.84
CA VAL A 175 9.41 1.60 5.84
C VAL A 175 8.84 1.86 4.44
N VAL A 176 7.55 1.58 4.23
CA VAL A 176 6.98 1.52 2.87
C VAL A 176 7.10 2.85 2.13
N VAL A 177 6.78 3.97 2.79
CA VAL A 177 6.85 5.30 2.15
C VAL A 177 8.28 5.63 1.70
N VAL A 178 9.29 5.30 2.51
CA VAL A 178 10.71 5.56 2.19
C VAL A 178 11.17 4.68 1.02
N TYR A 179 10.83 3.39 1.03
CA TYR A 179 11.16 2.47 -0.07
C TYR A 179 10.47 2.88 -1.38
N VAL A 180 9.19 3.25 -1.32
CA VAL A 180 8.46 3.73 -2.50
C VAL A 180 9.08 5.03 -3.01
N PHE A 181 9.44 5.97 -2.14
CA PHE A 181 10.13 7.20 -2.52
C PHE A 181 11.46 6.92 -3.21
N PHE A 182 12.31 6.08 -2.63
CA PHE A 182 13.57 5.66 -3.23
C PHE A 182 13.36 4.99 -4.60
N GLY A 183 12.39 4.08 -4.71
CA GLY A 183 12.02 3.46 -5.98
C GLY A 183 11.63 4.50 -7.04
N GLN A 184 10.81 5.49 -6.67
CA GLN A 184 10.43 6.58 -7.59
C GLN A 184 11.62 7.45 -8.01
N VAL A 185 12.56 7.73 -7.10
CA VAL A 185 13.81 8.45 -7.43
C VAL A 185 14.63 7.65 -8.44
N LEU A 186 14.82 6.35 -8.22
CA LEU A 186 15.53 5.46 -9.14
C LEU A 186 14.86 5.42 -10.52
N PHE A 187 13.52 5.39 -10.57
CA PHE A 187 12.78 5.42 -11.84
C PHE A 187 12.94 6.75 -12.56
N LYS A 188 12.90 7.88 -11.85
CA LYS A 188 13.16 9.20 -12.43
C LYS A 188 14.59 9.37 -12.92
N ALA A 189 15.56 8.67 -12.32
CA ALA A 189 16.95 8.62 -12.75
C ALA A 189 17.20 7.74 -13.99
N GLY A 190 16.17 7.09 -14.56
CA GLY A 190 16.30 6.24 -15.75
C GLY A 190 16.49 4.74 -15.43
N GLY A 191 16.25 4.32 -14.19
CA GLY A 191 16.38 2.92 -13.78
C GLY A 191 15.50 1.97 -14.61
N ALA A 192 14.31 2.42 -15.04
CA ALA A 192 13.42 1.64 -15.88
C ALA A 192 14.09 1.24 -17.21
N GLN A 193 14.64 2.20 -17.93
CA GLN A 193 15.33 1.99 -19.21
C GLN A 193 16.60 1.15 -19.01
N PHE A 194 17.31 1.35 -17.88
CA PHE A 194 18.46 0.54 -17.52
C PHE A 194 18.08 -0.94 -17.38
N PHE A 195 17.05 -1.28 -16.60
CA PHE A 195 16.65 -2.67 -16.39
C PHE A 195 16.11 -3.32 -17.67
N THR A 196 15.31 -2.60 -18.47
CA THR A 196 14.88 -3.10 -19.78
C THR A 196 16.07 -3.32 -20.72
N GLY A 197 17.06 -2.42 -20.73
CA GLY A 197 18.27 -2.56 -21.51
C GLY A 197 19.11 -3.78 -21.11
N VAL A 198 19.27 -4.01 -19.80
CA VAL A 198 19.92 -5.21 -19.26
C VAL A 198 19.17 -6.48 -19.69
N ALA A 199 17.84 -6.48 -19.60
CA ALA A 199 17.03 -7.62 -20.04
C ALA A 199 17.21 -7.91 -21.55
N ILE A 200 17.21 -6.88 -22.40
CA ILE A 200 17.47 -7.00 -23.84
C ILE A 200 18.87 -7.58 -24.09
N ALA A 201 19.89 -7.07 -23.41
CA ALA A 201 21.27 -7.51 -23.58
C ALA A 201 21.46 -8.98 -23.17
N LEU A 202 20.83 -9.40 -22.06
CA LEU A 202 20.93 -10.76 -21.54
C LEU A 202 20.12 -11.76 -22.37
N MET A 203 18.91 -11.41 -22.81
CA MET A 203 17.94 -12.38 -23.33
C MET A 203 17.69 -12.28 -24.84
N GLY A 204 18.13 -11.19 -25.50
CA GLY A 204 17.81 -10.91 -26.90
C GLY A 204 18.36 -11.90 -27.93
N ARG A 205 19.37 -12.71 -27.56
CA ARG A 205 19.99 -13.71 -28.45
C ARG A 205 19.39 -15.11 -28.33
N TYR A 206 18.53 -15.34 -27.34
CA TYR A 206 17.99 -16.67 -27.07
C TYR A 206 16.66 -16.88 -27.80
N ARG A 207 16.30 -18.15 -28.05
CA ARG A 207 14.96 -18.53 -28.52
C ARG A 207 13.91 -18.01 -27.53
N GLY A 208 12.82 -17.45 -28.06
CA GLY A 208 11.81 -16.76 -27.26
C GLY A 208 12.31 -15.46 -26.61
N GLY A 209 13.42 -14.91 -27.11
CA GLY A 209 14.11 -13.74 -26.55
C GLY A 209 13.18 -12.61 -26.13
N PRO A 210 12.27 -12.12 -26.98
CA PRO A 210 11.32 -11.05 -26.63
C PRO A 210 10.46 -11.32 -25.39
N ALA A 211 10.03 -12.56 -25.20
CA ALA A 211 9.24 -12.95 -24.03
C ALA A 211 10.12 -13.18 -22.80
N LYS A 212 11.34 -13.69 -22.96
CA LYS A 212 12.34 -13.76 -21.88
C LYS A 212 12.80 -12.37 -21.42
N ILE A 213 12.90 -11.41 -22.34
CA ILE A 213 13.14 -9.99 -22.04
C ILE A 213 12.00 -9.44 -21.19
N ALA A 214 10.75 -9.78 -21.50
CA ALA A 214 9.59 -9.41 -20.67
C ALA A 214 9.73 -9.96 -19.25
N ILE A 215 10.05 -11.25 -19.10
CA ILE A 215 10.18 -11.88 -17.79
C ILE A 215 11.30 -11.22 -16.96
N VAL A 216 12.50 -11.04 -17.53
CA VAL A 216 13.65 -10.45 -16.81
C VAL A 216 13.43 -8.96 -16.55
N GLY A 217 12.94 -8.22 -17.54
CA GLY A 217 12.65 -6.80 -17.38
C GLY A 217 11.63 -6.56 -16.29
N SER A 218 10.53 -7.31 -16.30
CA SER A 218 9.46 -7.19 -15.31
C SER A 218 9.84 -7.79 -13.96
N SER A 219 10.78 -8.74 -13.88
CA SER A 219 11.30 -9.21 -12.58
C SER A 219 12.20 -8.17 -11.92
N LEU A 220 13.12 -7.57 -12.66
CA LEU A 220 14.01 -6.51 -12.18
C LEU A 220 13.24 -5.22 -11.85
N PHE A 221 12.26 -4.85 -12.68
CA PHE A 221 11.43 -3.68 -12.40
C PHE A 221 10.42 -3.95 -11.28
N GLY A 222 9.84 -5.15 -11.27
CA GLY A 222 8.84 -5.58 -10.31
C GLY A 222 9.41 -5.65 -8.89
N SER A 223 10.64 -6.13 -8.76
CA SER A 223 11.32 -6.24 -7.47
C SER A 223 11.55 -4.91 -6.75
N ILE A 224 11.57 -3.80 -7.50
CA ILE A 224 11.77 -2.45 -6.96
C ILE A 224 10.43 -1.72 -6.81
N SER A 225 9.56 -1.82 -7.83
CA SER A 225 8.30 -1.09 -7.82
C SER A 225 7.25 -1.69 -6.89
N GLY A 226 7.28 -3.03 -6.68
CA GLY A 226 6.26 -3.76 -5.91
C GLY A 226 4.83 -3.60 -6.44
N ASN A 227 4.66 -3.00 -7.63
CA ASN A 227 3.37 -2.56 -8.16
C ASN A 227 3.18 -3.09 -9.58
N ILE A 228 2.21 -4.00 -9.71
CA ILE A 228 1.89 -4.71 -10.95
C ILE A 228 1.51 -3.73 -12.05
N VAL A 229 0.64 -2.75 -11.76
CA VAL A 229 0.14 -1.79 -12.77
C VAL A 229 1.29 -0.91 -13.27
N SER A 230 2.14 -0.43 -12.37
CA SER A 230 3.31 0.37 -12.74
C SER A 230 4.29 -0.41 -13.62
N ASN A 231 4.47 -1.70 -13.33
CA ASN A 231 5.36 -2.58 -14.08
C ASN A 231 4.87 -2.78 -15.52
N VAL A 232 3.61 -3.15 -15.69
CA VAL A 232 2.99 -3.31 -17.02
C VAL A 232 2.99 -1.99 -17.80
N MET A 233 2.73 -0.86 -17.14
CA MET A 233 2.75 0.46 -17.79
C MET A 233 4.15 0.95 -18.15
N THR A 234 5.20 0.31 -17.63
CA THR A 234 6.59 0.69 -17.92
C THR A 234 7.22 -0.34 -18.86
N VAL A 235 7.43 -1.56 -18.38
CA VAL A 235 8.08 -2.64 -19.14
C VAL A 235 7.17 -3.12 -20.26
N GLY A 236 5.88 -3.35 -19.97
CA GLY A 236 4.88 -3.83 -20.93
C GLY A 236 4.71 -2.95 -22.17
N THR A 237 4.93 -1.64 -22.07
CA THR A 237 4.85 -0.72 -23.23
C THR A 237 5.91 -1.01 -24.29
N VAL A 238 7.05 -1.59 -23.89
CA VAL A 238 8.15 -1.98 -24.77
C VAL A 238 8.05 -3.46 -25.13
N THR A 239 7.78 -4.32 -24.15
CA THR A 239 7.86 -5.78 -24.30
C THR A 239 6.67 -6.36 -25.05
N ILE A 240 5.44 -5.84 -24.86
CA ILE A 240 4.26 -6.35 -25.56
C ILE A 240 4.37 -6.12 -27.08
N PRO A 241 4.70 -4.92 -27.59
CA PRO A 241 4.93 -4.74 -29.02
C PRO A 241 6.10 -5.57 -29.56
N LEU A 242 7.17 -5.71 -28.77
CA LEU A 242 8.34 -6.52 -29.14
C LEU A 242 7.96 -8.00 -29.34
N MET A 243 7.22 -8.59 -28.39
CA MET A 243 6.71 -9.96 -28.49
C MET A 243 5.80 -10.13 -29.72
N LYS A 244 4.88 -9.18 -29.96
CA LYS A 244 3.99 -9.23 -31.13
C LYS A 244 4.76 -9.20 -32.45
N ARG A 245 5.78 -8.34 -32.57
CA ARG A 245 6.65 -8.26 -33.76
C ARG A 245 7.44 -9.55 -33.99
N ALA A 246 7.73 -10.29 -32.93
CA ALA A 246 8.42 -11.57 -32.98
C ALA A 246 7.50 -12.77 -33.25
N GLY A 247 6.19 -12.55 -33.49
CA GLY A 247 5.24 -13.59 -33.86
C GLY A 247 4.37 -14.12 -32.73
N PHE A 248 4.51 -13.62 -31.50
CA PHE A 248 3.62 -14.02 -30.40
C PHE A 248 2.20 -13.49 -30.62
N ARG A 249 1.20 -14.33 -30.34
CA ARG A 249 -0.21 -13.91 -30.39
C ARG A 249 -0.48 -12.76 -29.40
N PRO A 250 -1.29 -11.75 -29.77
CA PRO A 250 -1.53 -10.58 -28.92
C PRO A 250 -1.99 -10.89 -27.49
N HIS A 251 -2.87 -11.87 -27.31
CA HIS A 251 -3.37 -12.28 -26.00
C HIS A 251 -2.28 -12.95 -25.15
N LEU A 252 -1.40 -13.73 -25.77
CA LEU A 252 -0.30 -14.41 -25.11
C LEU A 252 0.78 -13.42 -24.65
N ALA A 253 1.12 -12.45 -25.51
CA ALA A 253 2.05 -11.38 -25.15
C ALA A 253 1.56 -10.59 -23.93
N ALA A 254 0.27 -10.27 -23.87
CA ALA A 254 -0.33 -9.61 -22.71
C ALA A 254 -0.33 -10.50 -21.46
N ALA A 255 -0.63 -11.79 -21.60
CA ALA A 255 -0.64 -12.73 -20.48
C ALA A 255 0.76 -12.94 -19.88
N ILE A 256 1.80 -13.09 -20.72
CA ILE A 256 3.19 -13.24 -20.26
C ILE A 256 3.61 -12.01 -19.45
N GLU A 257 3.36 -10.81 -19.98
CA GLU A 257 3.69 -9.57 -19.29
C GLU A 257 2.93 -9.41 -17.96
N ALA A 258 1.63 -9.71 -17.95
CA ALA A 258 0.81 -9.65 -16.75
C ALA A 258 1.30 -10.63 -15.66
N CYS A 259 1.61 -11.87 -16.04
CA CYS A 259 2.13 -12.89 -15.12
C CYS A 259 3.51 -12.49 -14.58
N ALA A 260 4.43 -12.07 -15.45
CA ALA A 260 5.77 -11.63 -15.05
C ALA A 260 5.72 -10.43 -14.09
N SER A 261 4.83 -9.47 -14.38
CA SER A 261 4.61 -8.29 -13.54
C SER A 261 3.99 -8.63 -12.18
N THR A 262 3.11 -9.63 -12.12
CA THR A 262 2.45 -10.07 -10.88
C THR A 262 3.46 -10.64 -9.89
N ALA A 263 4.42 -11.44 -10.37
CA ALA A 263 5.48 -11.98 -9.53
C ALA A 263 6.35 -10.90 -8.89
N GLY A 264 6.40 -9.69 -9.44
CA GLY A 264 7.10 -8.56 -8.84
C GLY A 264 6.68 -8.25 -7.39
N GLN A 265 5.46 -8.62 -6.98
CA GLN A 265 5.02 -8.46 -5.59
C GLN A 265 5.71 -9.41 -4.59
N ILE A 266 6.28 -10.52 -5.06
CA ILE A 266 7.00 -11.47 -4.19
C ILE A 266 8.51 -11.43 -4.44
N THR A 267 8.97 -10.70 -5.46
CA THR A 267 10.38 -10.63 -5.84
C THR A 267 11.14 -9.62 -4.97
N PRO A 268 12.19 -10.05 -4.23
CA PRO A 268 13.06 -9.14 -3.48
C PRO A 268 13.82 -8.18 -4.41
N PRO A 269 14.15 -6.94 -3.99
CA PRO A 269 14.28 -6.52 -2.59
C PRO A 269 13.11 -5.72 -1.99
N VAL A 270 12.26 -5.05 -2.78
CA VAL A 270 11.19 -4.19 -2.23
C VAL A 270 9.90 -4.96 -2.00
N MET A 271 9.55 -5.87 -2.93
CA MET A 271 8.34 -6.70 -2.85
C MET A 271 7.05 -5.87 -2.70
N GLY A 272 5.91 -6.54 -2.56
CA GLY A 272 4.62 -5.92 -2.27
C GLY A 272 4.42 -5.64 -0.78
N ILE A 273 3.43 -4.81 -0.46
CA ILE A 273 3.13 -4.36 0.92
C ILE A 273 2.90 -5.52 1.91
N ALA A 274 2.39 -6.66 1.41
CA ALA A 274 2.13 -7.85 2.21
C ALA A 274 3.41 -8.43 2.86
N ALA A 275 4.57 -8.31 2.20
CA ALA A 275 5.84 -8.79 2.75
C ALA A 275 6.29 -7.99 3.98
N PHE A 276 6.07 -6.67 3.96
CA PHE A 276 6.37 -5.83 5.11
C PHE A 276 5.45 -6.16 6.29
N ILE A 277 4.15 -6.35 6.03
CA ILE A 277 3.19 -6.78 7.04
C ILE A 277 3.61 -8.12 7.65
N MET A 278 4.02 -9.09 6.82
CA MET A 278 4.49 -10.40 7.27
C MET A 278 5.72 -10.31 8.18
N ALA A 279 6.71 -9.48 7.83
CA ALA A 279 7.92 -9.30 8.64
C ALA A 279 7.59 -8.81 10.07
N GLU A 280 6.67 -7.86 10.19
CA GLU A 280 6.24 -7.37 11.50
C GLU A 280 5.37 -8.38 12.24
N PHE A 281 4.45 -9.09 11.56
CA PHE A 281 3.66 -10.14 12.23
C PHE A 281 4.54 -11.25 12.80
N LEU A 282 5.62 -11.61 12.08
CA LEU A 282 6.61 -12.59 12.54
C LEU A 282 7.63 -12.00 13.52
N GLN A 283 7.66 -10.67 13.69
CA GLN A 283 8.66 -9.94 14.48
C GLN A 283 10.10 -10.28 14.05
N VAL A 284 10.32 -10.46 12.75
CA VAL A 284 11.65 -10.70 12.16
C VAL A 284 12.06 -9.52 11.27
N PRO A 285 13.37 -9.27 11.11
CA PRO A 285 13.84 -8.29 10.15
C PRO A 285 13.31 -8.54 8.73
N PHE A 286 12.94 -7.47 8.02
CA PHE A 286 12.41 -7.57 6.64
C PHE A 286 13.33 -8.35 5.68
N TYR A 287 14.66 -8.26 5.86
CA TYR A 287 15.60 -8.98 5.02
C TYR A 287 15.44 -10.51 5.10
N GLU A 288 14.97 -11.05 6.24
CA GLU A 288 14.75 -12.49 6.41
C GLU A 288 13.55 -12.95 5.59
N VAL A 289 12.47 -12.18 5.61
CA VAL A 289 11.29 -12.42 4.75
C VAL A 289 11.66 -12.28 3.28
N ALA A 290 12.45 -11.27 2.93
CA ALA A 290 12.94 -11.08 1.57
C ALA A 290 13.81 -12.25 1.10
N LEU A 291 14.70 -12.74 1.95
CA LEU A 291 15.55 -13.89 1.63
C LEU A 291 14.71 -15.18 1.47
N ALA A 292 13.72 -15.39 2.34
CA ALA A 292 12.80 -16.52 2.24
C ALA A 292 11.97 -16.47 0.94
N ALA A 293 11.58 -15.28 0.50
CA ALA A 293 10.81 -15.09 -0.73
C ALA A 293 11.61 -15.30 -2.02
N LEU A 294 12.94 -15.36 -1.95
CA LEU A 294 13.78 -15.62 -3.11
C LEU A 294 13.46 -16.96 -3.77
N ILE A 295 13.20 -18.01 -2.98
CA ILE A 295 12.88 -19.35 -3.47
C ILE A 295 11.56 -19.36 -4.27
N PRO A 296 10.40 -18.93 -3.71
CA PRO A 296 9.16 -18.92 -4.47
C PRO A 296 9.20 -17.96 -5.66
N ALA A 297 9.88 -16.81 -5.56
CA ALA A 297 10.04 -15.90 -6.69
C ALA A 297 10.86 -16.56 -7.83
N ALA A 298 11.97 -17.22 -7.50
CA ALA A 298 12.79 -17.93 -8.47
C ALA A 298 12.01 -19.07 -9.14
N LEU A 299 11.28 -19.88 -8.37
CA LEU A 299 10.44 -20.95 -8.91
C LEU A 299 9.36 -20.42 -9.85
N PHE A 300 8.71 -19.31 -9.48
CA PHE A 300 7.71 -18.67 -10.33
C PHE A 300 8.31 -18.23 -11.67
N TYR A 301 9.44 -17.53 -11.65
CA TYR A 301 10.07 -17.07 -12.89
C TYR A 301 10.63 -18.22 -13.72
N ILE A 302 11.22 -19.25 -13.09
CA ILE A 302 11.70 -20.44 -13.80
C ILE A 302 10.53 -21.14 -14.51
N ALA A 303 9.40 -21.33 -13.84
CA ALA A 303 8.21 -21.91 -14.45
C ALA A 303 7.71 -21.07 -15.63
N LEU A 304 7.68 -19.75 -15.48
CA LEU A 304 7.29 -18.84 -16.56
C LEU A 304 8.28 -18.87 -17.74
N PHE A 305 9.58 -18.97 -17.45
CA PHE A 305 10.65 -19.11 -18.44
C PHE A 305 10.51 -20.39 -19.25
N ILE A 306 10.27 -21.52 -18.58
CA ILE A 306 10.04 -22.82 -19.23
C ILE A 306 8.81 -22.74 -20.13
N GLN A 307 7.70 -22.19 -19.63
CA GLN A 307 6.47 -22.06 -20.39
C GLN A 307 6.66 -21.23 -21.67
N VAL A 308 7.36 -20.11 -21.57
CA VAL A 308 7.65 -19.24 -22.71
C VAL A 308 8.62 -19.90 -23.69
N ASP A 309 9.61 -20.64 -23.21
CA ASP A 309 10.56 -21.33 -24.08
C ASP A 309 9.89 -22.45 -24.89
N LEU A 310 8.99 -23.21 -24.26
CA LEU A 310 8.20 -24.26 -24.91
C LEU A 310 7.24 -23.67 -25.94
N GLU A 311 6.60 -22.55 -25.64
CA GLU A 311 5.69 -21.89 -26.58
C GLU A 311 6.44 -21.25 -27.75
N ALA A 312 7.65 -20.73 -27.52
CA ALA A 312 8.52 -20.23 -28.60
C ALA A 312 9.15 -21.35 -29.46
N ALA A 313 9.03 -22.62 -29.04
CA ALA A 313 9.51 -23.78 -29.78
C ALA A 313 8.43 -24.39 -30.69
N ARG A 314 7.18 -23.94 -30.59
CA ARG A 314 6.05 -24.33 -31.44
C ARG A 314 5.95 -23.46 -32.68
#